data_AF-A0A8J7LZ89-F1
#
_entry.id   AF-A0A8J7LZ89-F1
#
_cell.length_a   1.000
_cell.length_b   1.000
_cell.length_c   1.000
_cell.angle_alpha   90.00
_cell.angle_beta   90.00
_cell.angle_gamma   90.00
#
_symmetry.space_group_name_H-M   'P 1'
#
loop_
_entity.id
_entity.type
_entity.pdbx_description
1 polymer ?
#
loop_
_entity_poly.entity_id
_entity_poly.type
_entity_poly.pdbx_seq_one_letter_code
_entity_poly.pdbx_strand_id
1 'polypeptide(L)'
;MTDRNRKIVEFIAAKWVREVVNNSDFAKNHNLDEKTVRRIKDDESYRTSYETIESICEGENINLSEFFKEAEAMFPEIRIRK
;
A
#
# COMPACT_ATOMS: atom_id res chain seq x y z
N MET A 1 -7.67 3.19 19.29
CA MET A 1 -7.40 1.87 18.70
C MET A 1 -6.73 2.12 17.36
N THR A 2 -5.54 1.59 17.11
CA THR A 2 -4.83 1.82 15.84
C THR A 2 -5.57 1.12 14.70
N ASP A 3 -5.95 1.86 13.67
CA ASP A 3 -6.49 1.27 12.45
C ASP A 3 -5.33 0.71 11.59
N ARG A 4 -5.04 -0.58 11.76
CA ARG A 4 -3.97 -1.27 11.03
C ARG A 4 -4.17 -1.21 9.51
N ASN A 5 -5.41 -1.32 9.03
CA ASN A 5 -5.69 -1.28 7.60
C ASN A 5 -5.34 0.09 7.03
N ARG A 6 -5.59 1.16 7.79
CA ARG A 6 -5.18 2.50 7.39
C ARG A 6 -3.66 2.63 7.32
N LYS A 7 -2.92 2.08 8.30
CA LYS A 7 -1.45 2.08 8.30
C LYS A 7 -0.83 1.33 7.12
N ILE A 8 -1.48 0.28 6.63
CA ILE A 8 -1.07 -0.39 5.40
C ILE A 8 -1.20 0.54 4.18
N VAL A 9 -2.30 1.28 4.07
CA VAL A 9 -2.47 2.26 2.97
C VAL A 9 -1.44 3.39 3.09
N GLU A 10 -1.17 3.88 4.29
CA GLU A 10 -0.14 4.90 4.53
C GLU A 10 1.27 4.42 4.16
N PHE A 11 1.60 3.16 4.47
CA PHE A 11 2.85 2.53 4.05
C PHE A 11 2.99 2.49 2.52
N ILE A 12 1.96 1.98 1.83
CA ILE A 12 1.95 1.92 0.36
C ILE A 12 2.12 3.33 -0.24
N ALA A 13 1.37 4.30 0.31
CA ALA A 13 1.44 5.68 -0.14
C ALA A 13 2.85 6.26 0.03
N ALA A 14 3.44 6.11 1.21
CA ALA A 14 4.76 6.64 1.52
C ALA A 14 5.88 5.98 0.70
N LYS A 15 5.78 4.67 0.46
CA LYS A 15 6.84 3.92 -0.20
C LYS A 15 6.80 4.05 -1.73
N TRP A 16 5.61 4.02 -2.33
CA TRP A 16 5.49 3.90 -3.79
C TRP A 16 4.63 4.96 -4.45
N VAL A 17 3.53 5.41 -3.84
CA VAL A 17 2.50 6.18 -4.58
C VAL A 17 2.65 7.71 -4.46
N ARG A 18 3.14 8.24 -3.33
CA ARG A 18 3.13 9.69 -3.06
C ARG A 18 3.92 10.48 -4.10
N GLU A 19 5.07 9.96 -4.52
CA GLU A 19 5.97 10.60 -5.49
C GLU A 19 5.67 10.19 -6.95
N VAL A 20 4.62 9.41 -7.19
CA VAL A 20 4.19 9.07 -8.56
C VAL A 20 3.73 10.33 -9.27
N VAL A 21 4.38 10.63 -10.39
CA VAL A 21 4.01 11.72 -11.30
C VAL A 21 2.82 11.32 -12.18
N ASN A 22 2.83 10.08 -12.69
CA ASN A 22 1.76 9.56 -13.54
C ASN A 22 1.06 8.37 -12.87
N ASN A 23 -0.10 8.64 -12.27
CA ASN A 23 -0.92 7.62 -11.61
C ASN A 23 -1.36 6.52 -12.59
N SER A 24 -1.61 6.84 -13.86
CA SER A 24 -2.05 5.85 -14.85
C SER A 24 -0.96 4.84 -15.17
N ASP A 25 0.29 5.28 -15.24
CA ASP A 25 1.42 4.37 -15.52
C ASP A 25 1.68 3.46 -14.33
N PHE A 26 1.67 4.02 -13.10
CA PHE A 26 1.76 3.21 -11.89
C PHE A 26 0.63 2.17 -11.83
N ALA A 27 -0.61 2.58 -12.12
CA ALA A 27 -1.76 1.69 -12.11
C ALA A 27 -1.60 0.54 -13.11
N LYS A 28 -1.19 0.83 -14.36
CA LYS A 28 -0.95 -0.20 -15.38
C LYS A 28 0.14 -1.18 -14.97
N ASN A 29 1.25 -0.69 -14.43
CA ASN A 29 2.37 -1.54 -14.01
C ASN A 29 2.00 -2.48 -12.85
N HIS A 30 1.01 -2.10 -12.04
CA HIS A 30 0.54 -2.87 -10.89
C HIS A 30 -0.84 -3.50 -11.09
N ASN A 31 -1.35 -3.54 -12.32
CA ASN A 31 -2.69 -4.08 -12.63
C ASN A 31 -3.82 -3.50 -11.75
N LEU A 32 -3.78 -2.19 -11.50
CA LEU A 32 -4.77 -1.45 -10.73
C LEU A 32 -5.57 -0.50 -11.62
N ASP A 33 -6.73 -0.09 -11.12
CA ASP A 33 -7.39 1.11 -11.62
C ASP A 33 -6.64 2.37 -11.16
N GLU A 34 -6.51 3.35 -12.06
CA GLU A 34 -5.91 4.66 -11.74
C GLU A 34 -6.62 5.34 -10.55
N LYS A 35 -7.93 5.14 -10.42
CA LYS A 35 -8.72 5.61 -9.27
C LYS A 35 -8.25 5.02 -7.94
N THR A 36 -7.80 3.77 -7.93
CA THR A 36 -7.23 3.13 -6.73
C THR A 36 -5.94 3.81 -6.33
N VAL A 37 -5.06 4.13 -7.29
CA VAL A 37 -3.81 4.88 -7.03
C VAL A 37 -4.11 6.26 -6.45
N ARG A 38 -5.07 7.00 -7.03
CA ARG A 38 -5.53 8.30 -6.49
C ARG A 38 -6.04 8.18 -5.04
N ARG A 39 -6.84 7.14 -4.74
CA ARG A 39 -7.35 6.93 -3.38
C ARG A 39 -6.25 6.61 -2.38
N ILE A 40 -5.28 5.78 -2.76
CA ILE A 40 -4.11 5.52 -1.92
C ILE A 40 -3.35 6.82 -1.62
N LYS A 41 -3.24 7.71 -2.62
CA LYS A 41 -2.50 8.97 -2.52
C LYS A 41 -3.22 10.03 -1.66
N ASP A 42 -4.50 10.24 -1.93
CA ASP A 42 -5.22 11.45 -1.51
C ASP A 42 -6.38 11.19 -0.53
N ASP A 43 -6.89 9.95 -0.43
CA ASP A 43 -8.03 9.63 0.42
C ASP A 43 -7.58 9.11 1.80
N GLU A 44 -7.72 9.96 2.81
CA GLU A 44 -7.37 9.65 4.20
C GLU A 44 -8.23 8.54 4.83
N SER A 45 -9.42 8.30 4.28
CA SER A 45 -10.37 7.31 4.76
C SER A 45 -10.29 5.98 4.00
N TYR A 46 -9.56 5.96 2.88
CA TYR A 46 -9.48 4.78 2.03
C TYR A 46 -8.83 3.61 2.75
N ARG A 47 -9.43 2.44 2.53
CA ARG A 47 -8.92 1.12 2.91
C ARG A 47 -8.77 0.30 1.65
N THR A 48 -7.67 -0.43 1.56
CA THR A 48 -7.37 -1.26 0.40
C THR A 48 -7.74 -2.74 0.66
N SER A 49 -7.87 -3.51 -0.41
CA SER A 49 -8.13 -4.95 -0.36
C SER A 49 -6.81 -5.74 -0.36
N TYR A 50 -6.90 -7.04 -0.05
CA TYR A 50 -5.75 -7.93 -0.12
C TYR A 50 -5.20 -8.02 -1.55
N GLU A 51 -6.08 -8.11 -2.56
CA GLU A 51 -5.72 -8.23 -3.96
C GLU A 51 -4.94 -7.01 -4.47
N THR A 52 -5.26 -5.81 -3.96
CA THR A 52 -4.49 -4.60 -4.27
C THR A 52 -3.09 -4.66 -3.67
N ILE A 53 -2.96 -5.16 -2.44
CA ILE A 53 -1.65 -5.34 -1.80
C ILE A 53 -0.81 -6.35 -2.58
N GLU A 54 -1.41 -7.48 -2.95
CA GLU A 54 -0.77 -8.54 -3.73
C GLU A 54 -0.30 -8.02 -5.09
N SER A 55 -1.15 -7.32 -5.83
CA SER A 55 -0.80 -6.74 -7.14
C SER A 55 0.34 -5.71 -7.04
N ILE A 56 0.39 -4.93 -5.96
CA ILE A 56 1.51 -4.01 -5.71
C ILE A 56 2.79 -4.78 -5.40
N CYS A 57 2.72 -5.81 -4.56
CA CYS A 57 3.87 -6.65 -4.25
C CYS A 57 4.45 -7.31 -5.51
N GLU A 58 3.59 -7.82 -6.40
CA GLU A 58 3.99 -8.39 -7.69
C GLU A 58 4.69 -7.37 -8.59
N GLY A 59 4.13 -6.17 -8.76
CA GLY A 59 4.75 -5.12 -9.59
C GLY A 59 6.07 -4.59 -9.02
N GLU A 60 6.24 -4.62 -7.70
CA GLU A 60 7.46 -4.24 -6.99
C GLU A 60 8.44 -5.41 -6.78
N ASN A 61 8.09 -6.61 -7.28
CA ASN A 61 8.88 -7.84 -7.17
C ASN A 61 9.31 -8.19 -5.73
N ILE A 62 8.38 -8.02 -4.78
CA ILE A 62 8.54 -8.43 -3.38
C ILE A 62 7.45 -9.44 -3.00
N ASN A 63 7.70 -10.28 -2.00
CA ASN A 63 6.67 -11.17 -1.47
C ASN A 63 5.92 -10.53 -0.30
N LEU A 64 4.73 -11.04 0.03
CA LEU A 64 3.89 -10.52 1.12
C LEU A 64 4.58 -10.54 2.49
N SER A 65 5.43 -11.54 2.77
CA SER A 65 6.13 -11.59 4.05
C SER A 65 7.12 -10.44 4.19
N GLU A 66 7.84 -10.10 3.11
CA GLU A 66 8.73 -8.96 3.05
C GLU A 66 7.97 -7.64 3.18
N PHE A 67 6.88 -7.48 2.42
CA PHE A 67 5.98 -6.33 2.52
C PHE A 67 5.57 -6.04 3.98
N PHE A 68 5.04 -7.05 4.69
CA PHE A 68 4.58 -6.84 6.07
C PHE A 68 5.72 -6.59 7.04
N LYS A 69 6.91 -7.18 6.84
CA LYS A 69 8.10 -6.87 7.66
C LYS A 69 8.52 -5.41 7.51
N GLU A 70 8.50 -4.90 6.29
CA GLU A 70 8.83 -3.49 6.03
C GLU A 70 7.77 -2.54 6.57
N ALA A 71 6.50 -2.88 6.42
CA ALA A 71 5.40 -2.11 6.99
C ALA A 71 5.49 -2.07 8.52
N GLU A 72 5.82 -3.18 9.18
CA GLU A 72 6.05 -3.24 10.63
C GLU A 72 7.29 -2.47 11.07
N ALA A 73 8.33 -2.41 10.22
CA ALA A 73 9.51 -1.61 10.50
C ALA A 73 9.20 -0.09 10.47
N MET A 74 8.32 0.34 9.56
CA MET A 74 7.90 1.74 9.45
C MET A 74 6.81 2.12 10.47
N PHE A 75 5.88 1.21 10.75
CA PHE A 75 4.75 1.39 11.67
C PHE A 75 4.69 0.24 12.69
N PRO A 76 5.55 0.24 13.72
CA PRO A 76 5.61 -0.84 14.71
C PRO A 76 4.28 -1.12 15.42
N GLU A 77 3.37 -0.16 15.46
CA GLU A 77 2.03 -0.28 16.03
C GLU A 77 1.09 -1.24 15.28
N ILE A 78 1.42 -1.64 14.04
CA ILE A 78 0.59 -2.61 13.30
C ILE A 78 0.87 -4.06 13.72
N ARG A 79 2.01 -4.30 14.38
CA ARG A 79 2.45 -5.63 14.77
C ARG A 79 1.45 -6.27 15.72
N ILE A 80 0.98 -7.47 15.36
CA ILE A 80 0.07 -8.23 16.22
C ILE A 80 0.88 -8.84 17.36
N ARG A 81 0.73 -8.28 18.57
CA ARG A 81 1.22 -8.94 19.78
C ARG A 81 0.21 -10.04 20.13
N LYS A 82 0.68 -11.28 20.14
CA LYS A 82 -0.07 -12.42 20.70
C LYS A 82 -0.13 -12.31 22.21
#